data_AF-A0AAV3JKM2-F1
#
_entry.id   AF-A0AAV3JKM2-F1
#
_cell.length_a   1.000
_cell.length_b   1.000
_cell.length_c   1.000
_cell.angle_alpha   90.00
_cell.angle_beta   90.00
_cell.angle_gamma   90.00
#
_symmetry.space_group_name_H-M   'P 1'
#
loop_
_entity.id
_entity.type
_entity.pdbx_description
1 polymer ?
#
loop_
_entity_poly.entity_id
_entity_poly.type
_entity_poly.pdbx_seq_one_letter_code
_entity_poly.pdbx_strand_id
1 'polypeptide(L)'
;MSTLTIIIATLTALEHFYIMYLETLATQSNMTGKIFSMSKEELSYLPVIKLFKNQDVYNGLIGLFLLYGLYISQNQEIVAIFLINVLLVAVYGALTVDKKILLKQGGLPILALLTFLF
;
A
#
# COMPACT_ATOMS: atom_id res chain seq x y z
N MET A 1 14.50 -2.56 -16.25
CA MET A 1 13.21 -3.10 -15.77
C MET A 1 12.31 -3.37 -16.96
N SER A 2 11.52 -4.45 -16.94
CA SER A 2 10.57 -4.74 -18.02
C SER A 2 9.40 -3.76 -18.01
N THR A 3 8.73 -3.58 -19.16
CA THR A 3 7.49 -2.78 -19.22
C THR A 3 6.43 -3.30 -18.26
N LEU A 4 6.37 -4.62 -18.07
CA LEU A 4 5.44 -5.26 -17.14
C LEU A 4 5.75 -4.88 -15.68
N THR A 5 7.04 -4.89 -15.29
CA THR A 5 7.45 -4.40 -13.96
C THR A 5 6.98 -2.96 -13.75
N ILE A 6 7.24 -2.07 -14.70
CA ILE A 6 6.90 -0.65 -14.58
C ILE A 6 5.39 -0.49 -14.36
N ILE A 7 4.57 -1.20 -15.13
CA ILE A 7 3.11 -1.14 -15.00
C ILE A 7 2.67 -1.62 -13.61
N ILE A 8 3.09 -2.81 -13.18
CA ILE A 8 2.61 -3.41 -11.93
C ILE A 8 3.13 -2.64 -10.70
N ALA A 9 4.39 -2.21 -10.71
CA ALA A 9 4.95 -1.42 -9.62
C ALA A 9 4.31 -0.03 -9.53
N THR A 10 3.95 0.60 -10.67
CA THR A 10 3.16 1.84 -10.65
C THR A 10 1.75 1.62 -10.08
N LEU A 11 1.09 0.51 -10.42
CA LEU A 11 -0.19 0.15 -9.79
C LEU A 11 -0.03 -0.05 -8.28
N THR A 12 1.08 -0.65 -7.83
CA THR A 12 1.39 -0.79 -6.39
C THR A 12 1.50 0.58 -5.71
N ALA A 13 2.17 1.54 -6.34
CA ALA A 13 2.27 2.90 -5.81
C ALA A 13 0.90 3.59 -5.73
N LEU A 14 0.07 3.43 -6.77
CA LEU A 14 -1.29 3.97 -6.80
C LEU A 14 -2.18 3.35 -5.72
N GLU A 15 -2.04 2.05 -5.46
CA GLU A 15 -2.73 1.39 -4.35
C GLU A 15 -2.38 2.05 -3.02
N HIS A 16 -1.10 2.34 -2.77
CA HIS A 16 -0.68 2.96 -1.51
C HIS A 16 -1.16 4.40 -1.38
N PHE A 17 -1.25 5.16 -2.47
CA PHE A 17 -1.92 6.47 -2.45
C PHE A 17 -3.42 6.37 -2.22
N TYR A 18 -4.06 5.32 -2.73
CA TYR A 18 -5.48 5.10 -2.50
C TYR A 18 -5.76 4.73 -1.04
N ILE A 19 -4.93 3.88 -0.43
CA ILE A 19 -4.96 3.59 1.01
C ILE A 19 -4.73 4.89 1.78
N MET A 20 -3.67 5.64 1.44
CA MET A 20 -3.36 6.96 2.01
C MET A 20 -4.59 7.89 2.03
N TYR A 21 -5.28 7.95 0.89
CA TYR A 21 -6.46 8.78 0.73
C TYR A 21 -7.60 8.32 1.66
N LEU A 22 -7.84 7.02 1.76
CA LEU A 22 -8.93 6.47 2.56
C LEU A 22 -8.74 6.66 4.05
N GLU A 23 -7.53 6.46 4.61
CA GLU A 23 -7.33 6.59 6.04
C GLU A 23 -7.05 8.05 6.44
N THR A 24 -6.42 8.85 5.58
CA THR A 24 -6.06 10.24 5.91
C THR A 24 -7.13 11.27 5.58
N LEU A 25 -7.76 11.19 4.40
CA LEU A 25 -8.69 12.21 3.91
C LEU A 25 -10.15 11.76 3.99
N ALA A 26 -10.42 10.50 3.63
CA ALA A 26 -11.76 9.93 3.59
C ALA A 26 -12.05 8.98 4.76
N THR A 27 -11.40 9.16 5.91
CA THR A 27 -11.42 8.24 7.08
C THR A 27 -12.83 7.78 7.46
N GLN A 28 -13.81 8.68 7.47
CA GLN A 28 -15.19 8.41 7.91
C GLN A 28 -16.13 7.98 6.78
N SER A 29 -15.58 7.68 5.60
CA SER A 29 -16.38 7.30 4.43
C SER A 29 -16.91 5.87 4.55
N ASN A 30 -18.04 5.60 3.90
CA ASN A 30 -18.59 4.24 3.79
C ASN A 30 -17.61 3.28 3.08
N MET A 31 -16.73 3.82 2.23
CA MET A 31 -15.74 3.03 1.50
C MET A 31 -14.62 2.56 2.44
N THR A 32 -14.10 3.46 3.28
CA THR A 32 -13.13 3.12 4.33
C THR A 32 -13.71 2.05 5.26
N GLY A 33 -14.94 2.22 5.75
CA GLY A 33 -15.60 1.20 6.59
C GLY A 33 -15.71 -0.17 5.94
N LYS A 34 -16.02 -0.23 4.64
CA LYS A 34 -16.08 -1.49 3.88
C LYS A 34 -14.72 -2.15 3.68
N ILE A 35 -13.67 -1.36 3.40
CA ILE A 35 -12.34 -1.89 3.07
C ILE A 35 -11.63 -2.41 4.32
N PHE A 36 -11.74 -1.66 5.43
CA PHE A 36 -11.11 -1.96 6.71
C PHE A 36 -12.01 -2.71 7.68
N SER A 37 -13.24 -3.04 7.27
CA SER A 37 -14.23 -3.77 8.08
C SER A 37 -14.55 -3.08 9.43
N MET A 38 -14.69 -1.75 9.39
CA MET A 38 -14.97 -0.92 10.58
C MET A 38 -16.34 -0.24 10.47
N SER A 39 -17.00 -0.05 11.62
CA SER A 39 -18.24 0.71 11.70
C SER A 39 -17.99 2.22 11.56
N LYS A 40 -19.06 2.98 11.29
CA LYS A 40 -18.96 4.44 11.21
C LYS A 40 -18.62 5.04 12.56
N GLU A 41 -19.13 4.46 13.65
CA GLU A 41 -18.84 4.88 15.02
C GLU A 41 -17.34 4.71 15.35
N GLU A 42 -16.75 3.58 14.95
CA GLU A 42 -15.30 3.34 15.12
C GLU A 42 -14.46 4.33 14.33
N LEU A 43 -14.82 4.57 13.06
CA LEU A 43 -14.11 5.53 12.20
C LEU A 43 -14.32 7.00 12.63
N SER A 44 -15.37 7.29 13.40
CA SER A 44 -15.59 8.59 14.02
C SER A 44 -14.88 8.75 15.38
N TYR A 45 -14.27 7.69 15.92
CA TYR A 45 -13.55 7.76 17.18
C TYR A 45 -12.21 8.51 17.00
N LEU A 46 -12.01 9.58 17.78
CA LEU A 46 -10.90 10.52 17.58
C LEU A 46 -9.50 9.86 17.63
N PRO A 47 -9.20 8.92 18.54
CA PRO A 47 -7.94 8.19 18.52
C PRO A 47 -7.71 7.37 17.25
N VAL A 48 -8.74 6.71 16.71
CA VAL A 48 -8.66 5.97 15.43
C VAL A 48 -8.34 6.93 14.30
N ILE A 49 -9.03 8.07 14.21
CA ILE A 49 -8.77 9.08 13.19
C ILE A 49 -7.33 9.59 13.25
N LYS A 50 -6.81 9.87 14.45
CA LYS A 50 -5.43 10.33 14.62
C LYS A 50 -4.42 9.26 14.24
N LEU A 51 -4.68 8.00 14.61
CA LEU A 51 -3.80 6.87 14.28
C LEU A 51 -3.73 6.66 12.77
N PHE A 52 -4.89 6.59 12.11
CA PHE A 52 -5.03 6.44 10.66
C PHE A 52 -4.25 7.56 9.94
N LYS A 53 -4.55 8.82 10.23
CA LYS A 53 -3.85 9.96 9.61
C LYS A 53 -2.33 9.94 9.79
N ASN A 54 -1.82 9.47 10.93
CA ASN A 54 -0.39 9.44 11.19
C ASN A 54 0.30 8.23 10.56
N GLN A 55 -0.32 7.05 10.61
CA GLN A 55 0.25 5.82 10.06
C GLN A 55 0.17 5.79 8.53
N ASP A 56 -0.78 6.50 7.95
CA ASP A 56 -1.06 6.31 6.53
C ASP A 56 -0.24 7.24 5.62
N VAL A 57 0.37 8.30 6.18
CA VAL A 57 1.40 9.09 5.50
C VAL A 57 2.57 8.20 5.05
N TYR A 58 2.88 7.13 5.80
CA TYR A 58 3.92 6.19 5.40
C TYR A 58 3.55 5.44 4.11
N ASN A 59 2.28 5.07 3.90
CA ASN A 59 1.82 4.51 2.62
C ASN A 59 2.06 5.50 1.47
N GLY A 60 1.74 6.78 1.68
CA GLY A 60 2.05 7.84 0.72
C GLY A 60 3.53 7.92 0.35
N LEU A 61 4.41 7.86 1.36
CA LEU A 61 5.86 7.88 1.13
C LEU A 61 6.36 6.64 0.39
N ILE A 62 5.81 5.45 0.68
CA ILE A 62 6.11 4.22 -0.07
C ILE A 62 5.76 4.40 -1.55
N GLY A 63 4.56 4.90 -1.85
CA GLY A 63 4.14 5.17 -3.22
C GLY A 63 5.07 6.17 -3.91
N LEU A 64 5.43 7.27 -3.23
CA LEU A 64 6.32 8.29 -3.76
C LEU A 64 7.73 7.76 -4.06
N PHE A 65 8.33 7.00 -3.13
CA PHE A 65 9.66 6.44 -3.34
C PHE A 65 9.68 5.31 -4.38
N LEU A 66 8.58 4.55 -4.50
CA LEU A 66 8.44 3.57 -5.57
C LEU A 66 8.38 4.25 -6.94
N LEU A 67 7.61 5.34 -7.09
CA LEU A 67 7.60 6.14 -8.32
C LEU A 67 8.97 6.79 -8.62
N TYR A 68 9.68 7.25 -7.59
CA TYR A 68 11.05 7.75 -7.74
C TYR A 68 12.01 6.64 -8.23
N GLY A 69 11.89 5.43 -7.67
CA GLY A 69 12.60 4.23 -8.12
C GLY A 69 12.37 3.94 -9.60
N LEU A 70 11.11 4.03 -10.04
CA LEU A 70 10.68 3.67 -11.39
C LEU A 70 11.06 4.71 -12.45
N TYR A 71 10.78 5.99 -12.20
CA TYR A 71 10.77 7.01 -13.25
C TYR A 71 11.94 7.99 -13.18
N ILE A 72 12.49 8.23 -12.00
CA ILE A 72 13.54 9.24 -11.79
C ILE A 72 14.90 8.58 -11.70
N SER A 73 15.10 7.71 -10.71
CA SER A 73 16.37 6.99 -10.52
C SER A 73 16.53 5.80 -11.47
N GLN A 74 15.42 5.24 -11.95
CA GLN A 74 15.37 4.04 -12.79
C GLN A 74 16.18 2.87 -12.20
N ASN A 75 16.27 2.79 -10.87
CA ASN A 75 17.08 1.84 -10.15
C ASN A 75 16.23 0.65 -9.67
N GLN A 76 16.55 -0.53 -10.18
CA GLN A 76 15.82 -1.76 -9.87
C GLN A 76 15.94 -2.18 -8.40
N GLU A 77 17.06 -1.94 -7.74
CA GLU A 77 17.25 -2.28 -6.32
C GLU A 77 16.36 -1.43 -5.43
N ILE A 78 16.23 -0.12 -5.72
CA ILE A 78 15.31 0.77 -5.00
C ILE A 78 13.88 0.25 -5.13
N VAL A 79 13.45 -0.07 -6.34
CA VAL A 79 12.11 -0.62 -6.60
C VAL A 79 11.92 -1.94 -5.85
N ALA A 80 12.90 -2.86 -5.90
CA ALA A 80 12.84 -4.14 -5.20
C ALA A 80 12.70 -3.96 -3.68
N ILE A 81 13.47 -3.06 -3.06
CA ILE A 81 13.43 -2.79 -1.62
C ILE A 81 12.03 -2.33 -1.20
N PHE A 82 11.40 -1.41 -1.94
CA PHE A 82 10.06 -0.96 -1.61
C PHE A 82 8.99 -2.04 -1.84
N LEU A 83 9.07 -2.82 -2.92
CA LEU A 83 8.14 -3.93 -3.15
C LEU A 83 8.25 -5.02 -2.06
N ILE A 84 9.47 -5.37 -1.64
CA ILE A 84 9.72 -6.31 -0.53
C ILE A 84 9.19 -5.73 0.77
N ASN A 85 9.41 -4.43 1.03
CA ASN A 85 8.88 -3.76 2.22
C ASN A 85 7.35 -3.89 2.28
N VAL A 86 6.64 -3.57 1.20
CA VAL A 86 5.18 -3.73 1.13
C VAL A 86 4.78 -5.19 1.37
N LEU A 87 5.45 -6.14 0.72
CA LEU A 87 5.14 -7.56 0.89
C LEU A 87 5.29 -8.01 2.35
N LEU A 88 6.37 -7.61 3.03
CA LEU A 88 6.60 -7.95 4.44
C LEU A 88 5.52 -7.36 5.35
N VAL A 89 5.12 -6.11 5.12
CA VAL A 89 4.02 -5.46 5.86
C VAL A 89 2.69 -6.18 5.60
N ALA A 90 2.40 -6.53 4.35
CA ALA A 90 1.17 -7.25 3.98
C ALA A 90 1.12 -8.65 4.60
N VAL A 91 2.25 -9.37 4.66
CA VAL A 91 2.36 -10.67 5.35
C VAL A 91 2.09 -10.49 6.84
N TYR A 92 2.72 -9.51 7.48
CA TYR A 92 2.49 -9.25 8.90
C TYR A 92 1.02 -8.90 9.20
N GLY A 93 0.42 -8.02 8.40
CA GLY A 93 -1.00 -7.67 8.50
C GLY A 93 -1.92 -8.87 8.29
N ALA A 94 -1.59 -9.77 7.35
CA ALA A 94 -2.36 -10.98 7.11
C ALA A 94 -2.31 -11.99 8.26
N LEU A 95 -1.20 -12.02 9.00
CA LEU A 95 -1.03 -12.88 10.18
C LEU A 95 -1.71 -12.31 11.43
N THR A 96 -1.87 -10.98 11.52
CA THR A 96 -2.28 -10.30 12.76
C THR A 96 -3.67 -9.67 12.71
N VAL A 97 -4.14 -9.25 11.54
CA VAL A 97 -5.39 -8.46 11.38
C VAL A 97 -6.41 -9.19 10.50
N ASP A 98 -6.12 -9.35 9.21
CA ASP A 98 -7.03 -10.00 8.25
C ASP A 98 -6.23 -10.64 7.11
N LYS A 99 -6.43 -11.94 6.89
CA LYS A 99 -5.78 -12.71 5.81
C LYS A 99 -5.96 -12.08 4.42
N LYS A 100 -7.04 -11.32 4.20
CA LYS A 100 -7.30 -10.60 2.94
C LYS A 100 -6.28 -9.50 2.65
N ILE A 101 -5.55 -9.02 3.65
CA ILE A 101 -4.50 -8.00 3.47
C ILE A 101 -3.40 -8.50 2.54
N LEU A 102 -3.02 -9.79 2.64
CA LEU A 102 -2.02 -10.36 1.74
C LEU A 102 -2.43 -10.25 0.27
N LEU A 103 -3.73 -10.47 -0.03
CA LEU A 103 -4.23 -10.37 -1.39
C LEU A 103 -4.40 -8.92 -1.84
N LYS A 104 -4.96 -8.06 -0.97
CA LYS A 104 -5.20 -6.64 -1.28
C LYS A 104 -3.86 -5.92 -1.49
N GLN A 105 -3.05 -5.81 -0.44
CA GLN A 105 -1.81 -5.04 -0.42
C GLN A 105 -0.59 -5.80 -0.94
N GLY A 106 -0.54 -7.12 -0.75
CA GLY A 106 0.60 -7.94 -1.16
C GLY A 106 0.52 -8.44 -2.61
N GLY A 107 -0.66 -8.44 -3.22
CA GLY A 107 -0.89 -9.01 -4.54
C GLY A 107 -0.05 -8.35 -5.64
N LEU A 108 -0.17 -7.03 -5.80
CA LEU A 108 0.59 -6.29 -6.81
C LEU A 108 2.11 -6.35 -6.56
N PRO A 109 2.64 -6.17 -5.33
CA PRO A 109 4.06 -6.35 -5.06
C PRO A 109 4.62 -7.72 -5.42
N ILE A 110 3.89 -8.80 -5.09
CA ILE A 110 4.29 -10.17 -5.45
C ILE A 110 4.40 -10.30 -6.96
N LEU A 111 3.38 -9.85 -7.69
CA LEU A 111 3.39 -9.91 -9.15
C LEU A 111 4.56 -9.09 -9.72
N ALA A 112 4.80 -7.88 -9.22
CA ALA A 112 5.92 -7.05 -9.66
C ALA A 112 7.27 -7.72 -9.40
N LEU A 113 7.48 -8.30 -8.20
CA LEU A 113 8.73 -9.01 -7.86
C LEU A 113 8.94 -10.25 -8.74
N LEU A 114 7.89 -10.98 -9.08
CA LEU A 114 7.99 -12.13 -10.00
C LEU A 114 8.48 -11.71 -11.38
N THR A 115 8.16 -10.50 -11.85
CA THR A 115 8.68 -9.99 -13.13
C THR A 115 10.18 -9.69 -13.13
N PHE A 116 10.87 -9.73 -11.98
CA PHE A 116 12.33 -9.62 -11.93
C PHE A 116 13.05 -10.94 -12.22
N LEU A 117 12.33 -12.07 -12.24
CA LEU A 117 12.90 -13.40 -12.49
C LEU A 117 12.96 -13.75 -14.00
N PHE A 118 12.36 -12.92 -14.86
CA PHE A 118 12.21 -13.14 -16.30
C PHE A 118 12.55 -11.85 -17.07
#